data_AF-A0A7W0GSB0-F1
#
_entry.id   AF-A0A7W0GSB0-F1
#
_cell.length_a   1.000
_cell.length_b   1.000
_cell.length_c   1.000
_cell.angle_alpha   90.00
_cell.angle_beta   90.00
_cell.angle_gamma   90.00
#
_symmetry.space_group_name_H-M   'P 1'
#
loop_
_entity.id
_entity.type
_entity.pdbx_description
1 polymer ?
#
loop_
_entity_poly.entity_id
_entity_poly.type
_entity_poly.pdbx_seq_one_letter_code
_entity_poly.pdbx_strand_id
1 'polypeptide(L)'
;MKKRLTLSLVVVVLAVVGSLVGAGSVSAVAQERESLRPDLSGRWQLNRELSENAQAKLERMQSAQGSGHGPGRHGGGRNAQMEEARVLVLSAPSSFVVMQDGDRIVLTDSDGRVRTLTANARKEKVNGRDVQTKWDKHRLVSQTSLSNGKVTETYERLTNAPQLIVTTNLDMRRGHEVSVRRVYDAESPR
;
A
#
# COMPACT_ATOMS: atom_id res chain seq x y z
N MET A 1 -16.52 -38.07 55.00
CA MET A 1 -17.70 -38.11 54.08
C MET A 1 -18.48 -36.80 54.22
N LYS A 2 -18.78 -36.14 53.07
CA LYS A 2 -19.79 -35.06 52.82
C LYS A 2 -19.44 -33.65 53.38
N LYS A 3 -18.92 -32.70 52.56
CA LYS A 3 -19.61 -31.71 51.66
C LYS A 3 -20.21 -30.51 52.47
N ARG A 4 -20.06 -29.19 52.19
CA ARG A 4 -19.87 -28.36 50.97
C ARG A 4 -19.30 -26.95 51.29
N LEU A 5 -18.90 -26.25 50.20
CA LEU A 5 -18.49 -24.85 50.00
C LEU A 5 -19.35 -23.75 50.65
N THR A 6 -18.73 -22.60 50.93
CA THR A 6 -19.14 -21.30 50.33
C THR A 6 -17.96 -20.31 50.28
N LEU A 7 -17.65 -19.80 49.08
CA LEU A 7 -16.80 -18.63 48.85
C LEU A 7 -17.52 -17.37 49.32
N SER A 8 -16.79 -16.38 49.83
CA SER A 8 -17.23 -14.98 49.83
C SER A 8 -16.15 -14.12 49.21
N LEU A 9 -16.47 -13.61 48.02
CA LEU A 9 -15.72 -12.67 47.21
C LEU A 9 -15.84 -11.28 47.87
N VAL A 10 -14.74 -10.71 48.34
CA VAL A 10 -14.68 -9.29 48.74
C VAL A 10 -14.07 -8.51 47.58
N VAL A 11 -14.91 -7.76 46.88
CA VAL A 11 -14.51 -6.78 45.87
C VAL A 11 -14.04 -5.53 46.62
N VAL A 12 -12.74 -5.22 46.56
CA VAL A 12 -12.23 -3.92 47.01
C VAL A 12 -12.10 -3.03 45.77
N VAL A 13 -13.02 -2.07 45.65
CA VAL A 13 -12.92 -0.94 44.74
C VAL A 13 -12.02 0.09 45.43
N LEU A 14 -10.83 0.35 44.87
CA LEU A 14 -10.02 1.50 45.23
C LEU A 14 -10.02 2.49 44.06
N ALA A 15 -10.80 3.55 44.24
CA ALA A 15 -10.74 4.75 43.43
C ALA A 15 -9.48 5.55 43.82
N VAL A 16 -8.65 5.89 42.83
CA VAL A 16 -7.63 6.93 42.97
C VAL A 16 -7.97 8.02 41.97
N VAL A 17 -8.22 9.22 42.51
CA VAL A 17 -8.43 10.47 41.79
C VAL A 17 -7.25 11.40 42.10
N GLY A 18 -6.71 12.03 41.05
CA GLY A 18 -5.84 13.22 41.10
C GLY A 18 -4.52 13.05 40.33
N SER A 19 -4.02 13.94 39.49
CA SER A 19 -4.46 15.26 38.98
C SER A 19 -3.61 15.60 37.73
N LEU A 20 -4.13 16.48 36.87
CA LEU A 20 -3.60 16.93 35.57
C LEU A 20 -2.14 17.43 35.55
N VAL A 21 -1.38 16.99 34.53
CA VAL A 21 -0.46 17.85 33.75
C VAL A 21 -0.72 17.57 32.27
N GLY A 22 -1.22 18.58 31.55
CA GLY A 22 -1.55 18.49 30.14
C GLY A 22 -0.29 18.50 29.28
N ALA A 23 0.06 17.34 28.74
CA ALA A 23 0.74 17.20 27.47
C ALA A 23 -0.06 16.13 26.72
N GLY A 24 -0.60 16.50 25.55
CA GLY A 24 -1.56 15.68 24.81
C GLY A 24 -1.10 14.24 24.74
N SER A 25 -1.92 13.33 25.27
CA SER A 25 -1.68 11.90 25.16
C SER A 25 -1.80 11.53 23.68
N VAL A 26 -0.69 11.65 22.94
CA VAL A 26 -0.51 10.85 21.74
C VAL A 26 -0.69 9.43 22.24
N SER A 27 -1.82 8.82 21.89
CA SER A 27 -2.29 7.62 22.56
C SER A 27 -1.19 6.56 22.52
N ALA A 28 -0.93 5.85 23.62
CA ALA A 28 0.06 4.77 23.65
C ALA A 28 -0.15 3.77 22.50
N VAL A 29 -1.41 3.59 22.07
CA VAL A 29 -1.82 2.81 20.89
C VAL A 29 -1.32 3.39 19.57
N ALA A 30 -1.24 4.72 19.41
CA ALA A 30 -0.64 5.36 18.23
C ALA A 30 0.88 5.18 18.22
N GLN A 31 1.52 5.33 19.39
CA GLN A 31 2.97 5.18 19.55
C GLN A 31 3.44 3.72 19.38
N GLU A 32 2.63 2.75 19.82
CA GLU A 32 2.85 1.31 19.61
C GLU A 32 2.53 0.87 18.18
N ARG A 33 1.54 1.49 17.52
CA ARG A 33 1.30 1.29 16.08
C ARG A 33 2.45 1.82 15.24
N GLU A 34 3.09 2.89 15.68
CA GLU A 34 4.24 3.47 14.98
C GLU A 34 5.50 2.60 15.13
N SER A 35 5.72 2.00 16.30
CA SER A 35 6.85 1.09 16.55
C SER A 35 6.72 -0.28 15.88
N LEU A 36 5.51 -0.67 15.45
CA LEU A 36 5.25 -1.92 14.72
C LEU A 36 5.32 -1.78 13.19
N ARG A 37 5.40 -0.56 12.66
CA ARG A 37 5.50 -0.34 11.21
C ARG A 37 6.91 -0.70 10.75
N PRO A 38 7.06 -1.48 9.66
CA PRO A 38 8.38 -1.63 9.07
C PRO A 38 8.86 -0.27 8.56
N ASP A 39 10.14 -0.01 8.78
CA ASP A 39 10.81 1.11 8.15
C ASP A 39 10.99 0.79 6.66
N LEU A 40 10.31 1.51 5.78
CA LEU A 40 10.46 1.37 4.33
C LEU A 40 11.63 2.22 3.78
N SER A 41 12.28 3.01 4.62
CA SER A 41 13.35 3.93 4.21
C SER A 41 14.52 3.19 3.59
N GLY A 42 15.09 3.81 2.56
CA GLY A 42 16.23 3.27 1.84
C GLY A 42 16.25 3.64 0.37
N ARG A 43 17.30 3.20 -0.30
CA ARG A 43 17.43 3.25 -1.76
C ARG A 43 17.10 1.87 -2.30
N TRP A 44 16.23 1.83 -3.29
CA TRP A 44 15.65 0.59 -3.79
C TRP A 44 15.87 0.49 -5.30
N GLN A 45 16.43 -0.63 -5.74
CA GLN A 45 16.74 -0.90 -7.15
C GLN A 45 15.93 -2.11 -7.62
N LEU A 46 15.22 -1.97 -8.74
CA LEU A 46 14.37 -3.02 -9.28
C LEU A 46 15.21 -4.24 -9.65
N ASN A 47 14.91 -5.37 -9.02
CA ASN A 47 15.44 -6.67 -9.40
C ASN A 47 14.56 -7.25 -10.52
N ARG A 48 15.03 -7.15 -11.77
CA ARG A 48 14.28 -7.60 -12.95
C ARG A 48 14.11 -9.12 -13.02
N GLU A 49 15.01 -9.88 -12.41
CA GLU A 49 14.99 -11.35 -12.42
C GLU A 49 13.92 -11.89 -11.45
N LEU A 50 13.76 -11.23 -10.30
CA LEU A 50 12.77 -11.60 -9.28
C LEU A 50 11.41 -10.92 -9.45
N SER A 51 11.32 -9.96 -10.38
CA SER A 51 10.09 -9.21 -10.69
C SER A 51 9.30 -9.84 -11.83
N GLU A 52 7.98 -9.66 -11.79
CA GLU A 52 7.12 -10.01 -12.91
C GLU A 52 7.25 -8.98 -14.06
N ASN A 53 7.13 -9.46 -15.29
CA ASN A 53 7.05 -8.59 -16.47
C ASN A 53 5.60 -8.10 -16.67
N ALA A 54 5.34 -6.86 -16.28
CA ALA A 54 4.04 -6.21 -16.37
C ALA A 54 3.48 -6.15 -17.80
N GLN A 55 4.34 -5.82 -18.77
CA GLN A 55 3.97 -5.69 -20.18
C GLN A 55 3.48 -7.03 -20.73
N ALA A 56 4.27 -8.09 -20.54
CA ALA A 56 3.91 -9.43 -20.98
C ALA A 56 2.64 -9.95 -20.27
N LYS A 57 2.38 -9.53 -19.02
CA LYS A 57 1.15 -9.90 -18.29
C LYS A 57 -0.08 -9.23 -18.90
N LEU A 58 0.00 -7.93 -19.18
CA LEU A 58 -1.06 -7.17 -19.84
C LEU A 58 -1.33 -7.66 -21.26
N GLU A 59 -0.29 -7.94 -22.04
CA GLU A 59 -0.42 -8.48 -23.40
C GLU A 59 -1.17 -9.82 -23.42
N ARG A 60 -0.80 -10.74 -22.51
CA ARG A 60 -1.49 -12.03 -22.38
C ARG A 60 -2.98 -11.86 -22.06
N MET A 61 -3.31 -10.94 -21.16
CA MET A 61 -4.71 -10.62 -20.84
C MET A 61 -5.46 -10.06 -22.04
N GLN A 62 -4.84 -9.15 -22.80
CA GLN A 62 -5.43 -8.59 -24.01
C GLN A 62 -5.68 -9.66 -25.07
N SER A 63 -4.73 -10.58 -25.28
CA SER A 63 -4.90 -11.69 -26.21
C SER A 63 -5.99 -12.67 -25.75
N ALA A 64 -6.09 -12.96 -24.45
CA ALA A 64 -7.10 -13.87 -23.91
C ALA A 64 -8.53 -13.32 -24.04
N GLN A 65 -8.69 -12.00 -24.04
CA GLN A 65 -9.96 -11.32 -24.31
C GLN A 65 -10.21 -11.03 -25.79
N GLY A 66 -9.25 -11.33 -26.67
CA GLY A 66 -9.24 -10.97 -28.09
C GLY A 66 -10.03 -11.88 -29.03
N SER A 67 -10.73 -12.90 -28.55
CA SER A 67 -11.49 -13.84 -29.40
C SER A 67 -12.89 -13.34 -29.82
N GLY A 68 -13.17 -12.03 -29.74
CA GLY A 68 -14.44 -11.43 -30.15
C GLY A 68 -14.24 -10.37 -31.23
N HIS A 69 -14.11 -10.80 -32.49
CA HIS A 69 -14.10 -9.91 -33.65
C HIS A 69 -15.48 -9.27 -33.86
N GLY A 70 -15.57 -7.95 -33.65
CA GLY A 70 -16.70 -7.14 -34.09
C GLY A 70 -16.19 -5.75 -34.52
N PRO A 71 -16.28 -5.37 -35.80
CA PRO A 71 -15.88 -4.05 -36.26
C PRO A 71 -16.94 -3.02 -35.84
N GLY A 72 -16.84 -2.57 -34.59
CA GLY A 72 -17.78 -1.63 -33.98
C GLY A 72 -17.11 -0.30 -33.66
N ARG A 73 -17.39 0.71 -34.49
CA ARG A 73 -17.25 2.14 -34.18
C ARG A 73 -17.79 2.44 -32.76
N HIS A 74 -17.19 3.45 -32.13
CA HIS A 74 -17.61 4.19 -30.92
C HIS A 74 -16.90 3.82 -29.61
N GLY A 75 -16.06 4.74 -29.11
CA GLY A 75 -15.67 4.75 -27.70
C GLY A 75 -14.32 5.38 -27.35
N GLY A 76 -14.00 6.59 -27.84
CA GLY A 76 -12.73 7.28 -27.50
C GLY A 76 -12.45 7.38 -25.99
N GLY A 77 -13.50 7.53 -25.17
CA GLY A 77 -13.35 7.57 -23.71
C GLY A 77 -12.97 6.24 -23.06
N ARG A 78 -13.34 5.09 -23.63
CA ARG A 78 -13.03 3.77 -23.05
C ARG A 78 -11.56 3.41 -23.23
N ASN A 79 -10.99 3.73 -24.39
CA ASN A 79 -9.58 3.48 -24.67
C ASN A 79 -8.68 4.38 -23.81
N ALA A 80 -9.03 5.65 -23.64
CA ALA A 80 -8.27 6.58 -22.78
C ALA A 80 -8.20 6.12 -21.31
N GLN A 81 -9.31 5.61 -20.76
CA GLN A 81 -9.34 5.10 -19.38
C GLN A 81 -8.51 3.83 -19.23
N MET A 82 -8.58 2.93 -20.21
CA MET A 82 -7.75 1.72 -20.20
C MET A 82 -6.27 2.07 -20.32
N GLU A 83 -5.94 3.07 -21.14
CA GLU A 83 -4.58 3.55 -21.28
C GLU A 83 -4.06 4.18 -19.99
N GLU A 84 -4.86 5.00 -19.31
CA GLU A 84 -4.48 5.53 -17.99
C GLU A 84 -4.18 4.42 -16.97
N ALA A 85 -5.03 3.40 -16.92
CA ALA A 85 -4.82 2.25 -16.05
C ALA A 85 -3.54 1.47 -16.42
N ARG A 86 -3.28 1.27 -17.73
CA ARG A 86 -2.04 0.64 -18.21
C ARG A 86 -0.82 1.45 -17.82
N VAL A 87 -0.85 2.77 -18.00
CA VAL A 87 0.25 3.65 -17.61
C VAL A 87 0.57 3.45 -16.13
N LEU A 88 -0.40 3.46 -15.23
CA LEU A 88 -0.16 3.25 -13.79
C LEU A 88 0.40 1.86 -13.46
N VAL A 89 -0.06 0.81 -14.15
CA VAL A 89 0.46 -0.54 -13.94
C VAL A 89 1.88 -0.68 -14.49
N LEU A 90 2.20 -0.03 -15.60
CA LEU A 90 3.50 -0.13 -16.28
C LEU A 90 4.55 0.83 -15.71
N SER A 91 4.13 1.97 -15.15
CA SER A 91 4.99 3.06 -14.67
C SER A 91 5.65 2.75 -13.32
N ALA A 92 6.36 1.62 -13.24
CA ALA A 92 7.21 1.33 -12.09
C ALA A 92 8.62 1.87 -12.34
N PRO A 93 9.16 2.68 -11.41
CA PRO A 93 10.50 3.20 -11.56
C PRO A 93 11.54 2.07 -11.49
N SER A 94 12.65 2.24 -12.22
CA SER A 94 13.78 1.31 -12.15
C SER A 94 14.49 1.37 -10.80
N SER A 95 14.49 2.53 -10.15
CA SER A 95 14.91 2.72 -8.77
C SER A 95 14.26 3.93 -8.14
N PHE A 96 14.23 3.96 -6.81
CA PHE A 96 13.71 5.08 -6.04
C PHE A 96 14.30 5.14 -4.64
N VAL A 97 14.23 6.31 -4.03
CA VAL A 97 14.54 6.56 -2.63
C VAL A 97 13.22 6.68 -1.87
N VAL A 98 13.12 5.99 -0.72
CA VAL A 98 12.04 6.16 0.24
C VAL A 98 12.57 6.88 1.47
N MET A 99 11.88 7.94 1.86
CA MET A 99 12.01 8.56 3.18
C MET A 99 10.70 8.35 3.94
N GLN A 100 10.80 7.81 5.16
CA GLN A 100 9.66 7.63 6.05
C GLN A 100 9.82 8.50 7.30
N ASP A 101 8.85 9.35 7.56
CA ASP A 101 8.75 10.19 8.76
C ASP A 101 7.35 9.99 9.36
N GLY A 102 7.26 9.08 10.33
CA GLY A 102 5.99 8.60 10.89
C GLY A 102 5.04 8.06 9.83
N ASP A 103 3.90 8.71 9.63
CA ASP A 103 2.89 8.37 8.61
C ASP A 103 3.11 9.04 7.25
N ARG A 104 4.17 9.85 7.08
CA ARG A 104 4.54 10.45 5.81
C ARG A 104 5.58 9.59 5.10
N ILE A 105 5.29 9.21 3.87
CA ILE A 105 6.19 8.46 3.00
C ILE A 105 6.45 9.29 1.75
N VAL A 106 7.73 9.59 1.49
CA VAL A 106 8.17 10.30 0.29
C VAL A 106 8.94 9.35 -0.59
N LEU A 107 8.47 9.15 -1.82
CA LEU A 107 9.13 8.36 -2.86
C LEU A 107 9.70 9.32 -3.89
N THR A 108 11.00 9.21 -4.16
CA THR A 108 11.68 9.95 -5.22
C THR A 108 12.25 8.95 -6.20
N ASP A 109 11.73 8.91 -7.43
CA ASP A 109 12.27 8.02 -8.45
C ASP A 109 13.58 8.54 -9.06
N SER A 110 14.22 7.70 -9.88
CA SER A 110 15.47 8.02 -10.57
C SER A 110 15.35 9.16 -11.60
N ASP A 111 14.14 9.49 -12.05
CA ASP A 111 13.86 10.64 -12.93
C ASP A 111 13.64 11.94 -12.12
N GLY A 112 13.74 11.87 -10.79
CA GLY A 112 13.54 13.00 -9.88
C GLY A 112 12.08 13.32 -9.60
N ARG A 113 11.13 12.48 -10.01
CA ARG A 113 9.71 12.68 -9.70
C ARG A 113 9.46 12.30 -8.25
N VAL A 114 8.80 13.22 -7.54
CA VAL A 114 8.46 13.05 -6.13
C VAL A 114 6.99 12.69 -5.99
N ARG A 115 6.70 11.69 -5.18
CA ARG A 115 5.36 11.34 -4.71
C ARG A 115 5.37 11.30 -3.19
N THR A 116 4.48 12.07 -2.57
CA THR A 116 4.23 11.99 -1.12
C THR A 116 2.93 11.25 -0.87
N LEU A 117 2.97 10.30 0.06
CA LEU A 117 1.82 9.54 0.54
C LEU A 117 1.68 9.75 2.05
N THR A 118 0.46 9.95 2.54
CA THR A 118 0.18 10.02 3.98
C THR A 118 -0.68 8.83 4.40
N ALA A 119 -0.17 7.98 5.29
CA ALA A 119 -0.82 6.74 5.74
C ALA A 119 -1.94 6.95 6.78
N ASN A 120 -2.78 7.98 6.58
CA ASN A 120 -3.83 8.41 7.49
C ASN A 120 -5.23 7.87 7.16
N ALA A 121 -5.33 6.99 6.16
CA ALA A 121 -6.59 6.45 5.62
C ALA A 121 -7.59 7.49 5.12
N ARG A 122 -7.16 8.72 4.81
CA ARG A 122 -7.98 9.75 4.17
C ARG A 122 -7.67 9.81 2.68
N LYS A 123 -8.63 10.28 1.88
CA LYS A 123 -8.42 10.55 0.46
C LYS A 123 -7.75 11.92 0.31
N GLU A 124 -6.70 11.97 -0.50
CA GLU A 124 -5.95 13.18 -0.83
C GLU A 124 -5.63 13.22 -2.34
N LYS A 125 -5.40 14.42 -2.88
CA LYS A 125 -5.00 14.59 -4.28
C LYS A 125 -3.49 14.41 -4.40
N VAL A 126 -3.05 13.35 -5.07
CA VAL A 126 -1.64 13.08 -5.39
C VAL A 126 -1.52 13.01 -6.90
N ASN A 127 -0.72 13.91 -7.49
CA ASN A 127 -0.54 14.01 -8.95
C ASN A 127 -1.89 14.07 -9.72
N GLY A 128 -2.85 14.84 -9.19
CA GLY A 128 -4.19 15.02 -9.77
C GLY A 128 -5.20 13.90 -9.48
N ARG A 129 -4.79 12.81 -8.82
CA ARG A 129 -5.66 11.64 -8.55
C ARG A 129 -6.03 11.51 -7.09
N ASP A 130 -7.21 10.96 -6.81
CA ASP A 130 -7.62 10.64 -5.44
C ASP A 130 -6.88 9.39 -4.97
N VAL A 131 -6.00 9.57 -3.99
CA VAL A 131 -5.20 8.51 -3.39
C VAL A 131 -5.56 8.40 -1.92
N GLN A 132 -5.74 7.17 -1.43
CA GLN A 132 -5.92 6.87 -0.01
C GLN A 132 -4.83 5.89 0.39
N THR A 133 -4.02 6.27 1.38
CA THR A 133 -2.94 5.42 1.88
C THR A 133 -3.19 5.06 3.34
N LYS A 134 -2.91 3.82 3.70
CA LYS A 134 -3.02 3.32 5.08
C LYS A 134 -2.00 2.22 5.33
N TRP A 135 -1.69 2.01 6.60
CA TRP A 135 -1.06 0.77 7.04
C TRP A 135 -2.10 -0.34 7.18
N ASP A 136 -1.82 -1.51 6.61
CA ASP A 136 -2.51 -2.76 6.87
C ASP A 136 -1.49 -3.74 7.47
N LYS A 137 -1.51 -3.86 8.80
CA LYS A 137 -0.48 -4.58 9.57
C LYS A 137 0.91 -4.02 9.21
N HIS A 138 1.77 -4.82 8.59
CA HIS A 138 3.15 -4.48 8.24
C HIS A 138 3.28 -4.06 6.77
N ARG A 139 2.18 -3.68 6.11
CA ARG A 139 2.18 -3.30 4.70
C ARG A 139 1.62 -1.90 4.53
N LEU A 140 2.29 -1.08 3.74
CA LEU A 140 1.73 0.19 3.30
C LEU A 140 0.85 -0.09 2.09
N VAL A 141 -0.44 0.26 2.17
CA VAL A 141 -1.41 0.07 1.09
C VAL A 141 -1.82 1.43 0.58
N SER A 142 -1.55 1.71 -0.68
CA SER A 142 -1.90 2.96 -1.37
C SER A 142 -2.88 2.68 -2.49
N GLN A 143 -4.09 3.22 -2.39
CA GLN A 143 -5.14 3.02 -3.37
C GLN A 143 -5.37 4.30 -4.17
N THR A 144 -5.09 4.25 -5.47
CA THR A 144 -5.41 5.30 -6.44
C THR A 144 -6.77 5.01 -7.07
N SER A 145 -7.71 5.95 -6.96
CA SER A 145 -9.04 5.82 -7.58
C SER A 145 -8.99 6.24 -9.04
N LEU A 146 -9.63 5.46 -9.92
CA LEU A 146 -9.83 5.77 -11.33
C LEU A 146 -11.33 5.92 -11.63
N SER A 147 -11.69 6.50 -12.77
CA SER A 147 -13.10 6.66 -13.14
C SER A 147 -13.86 5.34 -13.27
N ASN A 148 -13.17 4.26 -13.64
CA ASN A 148 -13.76 2.95 -13.94
C ASN A 148 -13.14 1.78 -13.15
N GLY A 149 -12.40 2.08 -12.08
CA GLY A 149 -11.67 1.08 -11.31
C GLY A 149 -10.77 1.71 -10.26
N LYS A 150 -9.77 0.96 -9.83
CA LYS A 150 -8.75 1.41 -8.89
C LYS A 150 -7.44 0.69 -9.16
N VAL A 151 -6.34 1.35 -8.82
CA VAL A 151 -5.01 0.74 -8.73
C VAL A 151 -4.59 0.76 -7.27
N THR A 152 -4.21 -0.40 -6.75
CA THR A 152 -3.73 -0.56 -5.37
C THR A 152 -2.27 -0.98 -5.42
N GLU A 153 -1.40 -0.20 -4.79
CA GLU A 153 0.00 -0.56 -4.56
C GLU A 153 0.16 -0.98 -3.10
N THR A 154 0.70 -2.18 -2.89
CA THR A 154 1.04 -2.70 -1.57
C THR A 154 2.55 -2.80 -1.46
N TYR A 155 3.13 -2.12 -0.50
CA TYR A 155 4.56 -2.10 -0.21
C TYR A 155 4.83 -2.95 1.04
N GLU A 156 5.73 -3.92 0.91
CA GLU A 156 6.07 -4.87 1.96
C GLU A 156 7.59 -5.06 2.00
N ARG A 157 8.22 -4.65 3.10
CA ARG A 157 9.63 -4.93 3.35
C ARG A 157 9.77 -6.33 3.92
N LEU A 158 10.59 -7.17 3.31
CA LEU A 158 10.89 -8.49 3.84
C LEU A 158 11.69 -8.37 5.14
N THR A 159 11.36 -9.20 6.13
CA THR A 159 12.05 -9.21 7.44
C THR A 159 13.37 -9.99 7.40
N ASN A 160 13.51 -10.91 6.46
CA ASN A 160 14.63 -11.83 6.34
C ASN A 160 15.57 -11.51 5.16
N ALA A 161 15.23 -10.50 4.35
CA ALA A 161 16.02 -10.09 3.19
C ALA A 161 15.95 -8.57 3.05
N PRO A 162 17.02 -7.91 2.56
CA PRO A 162 17.04 -6.47 2.30
C PRO A 162 16.26 -6.16 1.00
N GLN A 163 14.99 -6.54 0.96
CA GLN A 163 14.13 -6.42 -0.21
C GLN A 163 12.81 -5.73 0.13
N LEU A 164 12.35 -4.93 -0.81
CA LEU A 164 11.03 -4.31 -0.82
C LEU A 164 10.21 -4.91 -1.95
N ILE A 165 9.10 -5.54 -1.60
CA ILE A 165 8.13 -6.05 -2.57
C ILE A 165 7.06 -4.98 -2.76
N VAL A 166 6.83 -4.61 -4.02
CA VAL A 166 5.71 -3.74 -4.41
C VAL A 166 4.78 -4.54 -5.31
N THR A 167 3.55 -4.75 -4.85
CA THR A 167 2.50 -5.41 -5.63
C THR A 167 1.50 -4.38 -6.10
N THR A 168 1.35 -4.24 -7.42
CA THR A 168 0.38 -3.35 -8.05
C THR A 168 -0.80 -4.17 -8.54
N ASN A 169 -1.98 -4.00 -7.94
CA ASN A 169 -3.23 -4.60 -8.38
C ASN A 169 -4.11 -3.54 -9.07
N LEU A 170 -4.47 -3.78 -10.32
CA LEU A 170 -5.50 -3.05 -11.05
C LEU A 170 -6.80 -3.86 -11.01
N ASP A 171 -7.85 -3.25 -10.50
CA ASP A 171 -9.21 -3.80 -10.43
C ASP A 171 -10.16 -2.86 -11.19
N MET A 172 -10.70 -3.35 -12.31
CA MET A 172 -11.64 -2.63 -13.17
C MET A 172 -13.05 -3.23 -13.05
N ARG A 173 -14.07 -2.36 -13.11
CA ARG A 173 -15.50 -2.71 -12.91
C ARG A 173 -16.08 -3.79 -13.84
N ARG A 174 -15.35 -4.26 -14.85
CA ARG A 174 -15.76 -5.31 -15.80
C ARG A 174 -14.96 -6.62 -15.66
N GLY A 175 -14.33 -6.84 -14.51
CA GLY A 175 -13.59 -8.08 -14.24
C GLY A 175 -12.23 -8.15 -14.92
N HIS A 176 -11.69 -7.01 -15.37
CA HIS A 176 -10.27 -6.95 -15.75
C HIS A 176 -9.48 -6.71 -14.46
N GLU A 177 -8.93 -7.79 -13.91
CA GLU A 177 -8.02 -7.73 -12.78
C GLU A 177 -6.61 -8.13 -13.24
N VAL A 178 -5.61 -7.32 -12.90
CA VAL A 178 -4.21 -7.68 -13.07
C VAL A 178 -3.44 -7.31 -11.83
N SER A 179 -2.66 -8.25 -11.32
CA SER A 179 -1.70 -8.02 -10.25
C SER A 179 -0.30 -8.13 -10.82
N VAL A 180 0.60 -7.21 -10.50
CA VAL A 180 2.01 -7.26 -10.90
C VAL A 180 2.87 -7.15 -9.65
N ARG A 181 3.68 -8.18 -9.38
CA ARG A 181 4.65 -8.20 -8.27
C ARG A 181 6.02 -7.73 -8.75
N ARG A 182 6.59 -6.76 -8.04
CA ARG A 182 7.94 -6.24 -8.26
C ARG A 182 8.77 -6.41 -7.00
N VAL A 183 10.01 -6.80 -7.18
CA VAL A 183 11.00 -6.96 -6.11
C VAL A 183 12.07 -5.92 -6.33
N TYR A 184 12.36 -5.16 -5.28
CA TYR A 184 13.46 -4.21 -5.24
C TYR A 184 14.47 -4.67 -4.20
N ASP A 185 15.74 -4.67 -4.56
CA ASP A 185 16.84 -4.89 -3.63
C ASP A 185 17.24 -3.54 -3.01
N ALA A 186 17.62 -3.55 -1.74
CA ALA A 186 18.20 -2.37 -1.11
C ALA A 186 19.59 -2.10 -1.74
N GLU A 187 19.83 -0.88 -2.20
CA GLU A 187 21.19 -0.47 -2.53
C GLU A 187 21.97 -0.32 -1.23
N SER A 188 23.10 -1.01 -1.13
CA SER A 188 24.02 -0.79 -0.02
C SER A 188 24.54 0.65 -0.09
N PRO A 189 24.65 1.36 1.05
CA PRO A 189 25.37 2.63 1.10
C PRO A 189 26.79 2.38 0.56
N ARG A 190 27.23 3.18 -0.41
CA ARG A 190 28.63 3.19 -0.85
C ARG A 190 29.48 3.92 0.18
#